data_AF-A0AAV2D1V4-F1
#
_entry.id   AF-A0AAV2D1V4-F1
#
_cell.length_a   1.000
_cell.length_b   1.000
_cell.length_c   1.000
_cell.angle_alpha   90.00
_cell.angle_beta   90.00
_cell.angle_gamma   90.00
#
_symmetry.space_group_name_H-M   'P 1'
#
loop_
_entity.id
_entity.type
_entity.pdbx_description
1 polymer ?
#
loop_
_entity_poly.entity_id
_entity_poly.type
_entity_poly.pdbx_seq_one_letter_code
_entity_poly.pdbx_strand_id
1 'polypeptide(L)'
;MIFDTKVSDRRIWGSPAVPPVSADPEQLLASLAEVTHAIGHKLEGCVFYTQKKNVSRLATLVTDLLTFFEGLEEEEEFLFHSQVSASLSSLLFTLQEVEYLVVECSRKETSMWMLHQLGFVVGLFRALTSDIGKVMKDLPLWILTSRPLENLGRLLALGAAELEYERDRRDKVAANDLKEILYDLNKVSYPDAGKVRRILSHLGIDCWTDCQNQILYIEQWRTQKFFIGVSAFKI
;
A
#
# COMPACT_ATOMS: atom_id res chain seq x y z
N MET A 1 -20.33 -18.15 -7.47
CA MET A 1 -20.55 -16.78 -6.98
C MET A 1 -19.48 -15.90 -7.58
N ILE A 2 -19.88 -15.01 -8.49
CA ILE A 2 -19.01 -14.05 -9.18
C ILE A 2 -18.94 -12.83 -8.26
N PHE A 3 -17.74 -12.47 -7.79
CA PHE A 3 -17.56 -11.24 -7.01
C PHE A 3 -17.74 -10.05 -7.96
N ASP A 4 -18.86 -9.35 -7.81
CA ASP A 4 -19.17 -8.10 -8.50
C ASP A 4 -18.11 -7.05 -8.14
N THR A 5 -17.37 -6.59 -9.15
CA THR A 5 -16.27 -5.63 -9.06
C THR A 5 -16.77 -4.19 -9.07
N LYS A 6 -17.80 -3.88 -8.28
CA LYS A 6 -18.12 -2.48 -7.98
C LYS A 6 -17.11 -1.98 -6.96
N VAL A 7 -16.22 -1.12 -7.45
CA VAL A 7 -15.35 -0.25 -6.66
C VAL A 7 -16.22 0.41 -5.61
N SER A 8 -16.13 -0.11 -4.38
CA SER A 8 -16.80 0.44 -3.23
C SER A 8 -15.86 1.48 -2.65
N ASP A 9 -16.34 2.72 -2.50
CA ASP A 9 -15.74 3.82 -1.72
C ASP A 9 -15.61 3.50 -0.22
N ARG A 10 -15.27 2.25 0.14
CA ARG A 10 -15.10 1.80 1.52
C ARG A 10 -13.72 1.19 1.70
N ARG A 11 -12.91 1.99 2.40
CA ARG A 11 -11.57 1.73 2.93
C ARG A 11 -11.44 0.31 3.47
N ILE A 12 -10.32 -0.33 3.13
CA ILE A 12 -10.11 -1.78 3.34
C ILE A 12 -9.46 -2.07 4.70
N TRP A 13 -8.89 -1.05 5.35
CA TRP A 13 -8.17 -1.18 6.61
C TRP A 13 -8.64 -0.14 7.64
N GLY A 14 -8.79 -0.59 8.88
CA GLY A 14 -9.67 -0.01 9.91
C GLY A 14 -9.23 1.28 10.59
N SER A 15 -8.43 2.14 9.97
CA SER A 15 -8.09 3.45 10.52
C SER A 15 -8.24 4.54 9.46
N PRO A 16 -8.90 5.68 9.77
CA PRO A 16 -9.05 6.75 8.81
C PRO A 16 -7.66 7.37 8.56
N ALA A 17 -7.19 7.34 7.30
CA ALA A 17 -6.39 8.45 6.82
C ALA A 17 -7.27 9.70 6.99
N VAL A 18 -6.88 10.57 7.92
CA VAL A 18 -7.60 11.80 8.20
C VAL A 18 -6.95 12.85 7.32
N PRO A 19 -7.67 13.38 6.30
CA PRO A 19 -7.12 14.47 5.50
C PRO A 19 -6.77 15.62 6.45
N PRO A 20 -5.54 16.15 6.40
CA PRO A 20 -5.14 17.20 7.32
C PRO A 20 -6.02 18.43 7.10
N VAL A 21 -6.64 18.94 8.17
CA VAL A 21 -7.45 20.16 8.14
C VAL A 21 -6.47 21.34 8.08
N SER A 22 -6.44 22.06 6.94
CA SER A 22 -5.77 23.35 6.75
C SER A 22 -4.50 23.53 7.58
N ALA A 23 -3.50 22.69 7.32
CA ALA A 23 -2.23 22.73 8.04
C ALA A 23 -1.25 23.68 7.35
N ASP A 24 -0.38 24.27 8.17
CA ASP A 24 0.75 25.08 7.73
C ASP A 24 1.69 24.25 6.84
N PRO A 25 2.24 24.80 5.73
CA PRO A 25 3.09 24.06 4.79
C PRO A 25 4.32 23.40 5.44
N GLU A 26 4.94 24.05 6.42
CA GLU A 26 6.10 23.49 7.13
C GLU A 26 5.68 22.29 7.99
N GLN A 27 4.54 22.40 8.67
CA GLN A 27 3.98 21.28 9.43
C GLN A 27 3.58 20.11 8.54
N LEU A 28 3.05 20.39 7.35
CA LEU A 28 2.74 19.36 6.35
C LEU A 28 4.01 18.67 5.85
N LEU A 29 5.07 19.43 5.58
CA LEU A 29 6.35 18.88 5.15
C LEU A 29 6.96 17.98 6.24
N ALA A 30 6.97 18.44 7.50
CA ALA A 30 7.43 17.62 8.62
C ALA A 30 6.62 16.32 8.76
N SER A 31 5.29 16.40 8.61
CA SER A 31 4.41 15.22 8.66
C SER A 31 4.67 14.25 7.49
N LEU A 32 4.97 14.79 6.30
CA LEU A 32 5.34 14.02 5.12
C LEU A 32 6.67 13.28 5.33
N ALA A 33 7.67 13.96 5.86
CA ALA A 33 8.96 13.35 6.19
C ALA A 33 8.78 12.24 7.23
N GLU A 34 8.00 12.48 8.29
CA GLU A 34 7.73 11.49 9.35
C GLU A 34 7.05 10.23 8.80
N VAL A 35 5.97 10.36 8.03
CA VAL A 35 5.29 9.18 7.46
C VAL A 35 6.17 8.44 6.46
N THR A 36 6.97 9.17 5.67
CA THR A 36 7.87 8.58 4.67
C THR A 36 9.00 7.80 5.35
N HIS A 37 9.57 8.33 6.44
CA HIS A 37 10.50 7.61 7.29
C HIS A 37 9.87 6.36 7.92
N ALA A 38 8.64 6.47 8.43
CA ALA A 38 7.93 5.33 9.01
C ALA A 38 7.75 4.20 7.99
N ILE A 39 7.36 4.56 6.75
CA ILE A 39 7.28 3.62 5.62
C ILE A 39 8.66 3.02 5.33
N GLY A 40 9.70 3.84 5.17
CA GLY A 40 11.07 3.39 4.88
C GLY A 40 11.59 2.39 5.91
N HIS A 41 11.45 2.70 7.19
CA HIS A 41 11.85 1.82 8.29
C HIS A 41 11.11 0.45 8.24
N LYS A 42 9.83 0.43 7.86
CA LYS A 42 9.10 -0.83 7.66
C LYS A 42 9.60 -1.62 6.46
N LEU A 43 9.91 -0.95 5.36
CA LEU A 43 10.41 -1.58 4.14
C LEU A 43 11.78 -2.23 4.35
N GLU A 44 12.63 -1.63 5.17
CA GLU A 44 13.95 -2.15 5.52
C GLU A 44 13.92 -3.24 6.60
N GLY A 45 13.10 -3.06 7.64
CA GLY A 45 13.13 -3.88 8.85
C GLY A 45 12.18 -5.08 8.86
N CYS A 46 11.22 -5.17 7.93
CA CYS A 46 10.20 -6.22 7.95
C CYS A 46 10.39 -7.30 6.88
N VAL A 47 9.90 -8.50 7.19
CA VAL A 47 9.82 -9.60 6.23
C VAL A 47 8.49 -9.54 5.49
N PHE A 48 8.56 -9.49 4.17
CA PHE A 48 7.37 -9.53 3.30
C PHE A 48 7.22 -10.91 2.68
N TYR A 49 6.16 -11.63 3.02
CA TYR A 49 5.93 -13.00 2.50
C TYR A 49 5.39 -13.00 1.07
N THR A 50 4.66 -11.96 0.70
CA THR A 50 4.13 -11.73 -0.66
C THR A 50 4.54 -10.36 -1.17
N GLN A 51 4.32 -10.06 -2.45
CA GLN A 51 4.57 -8.74 -3.06
C GLN A 51 6.02 -8.24 -3.01
N LYS A 52 7.00 -9.11 -2.73
CA LYS A 52 8.42 -8.72 -2.53
C LYS A 52 8.95 -7.75 -3.59
N LYS A 53 8.67 -8.01 -4.87
CA LYS A 53 9.09 -7.14 -5.98
C LYS A 53 8.42 -5.76 -5.94
N ASN A 54 7.14 -5.71 -5.58
CA ASN A 54 6.37 -4.48 -5.53
C ASN A 54 6.79 -3.62 -4.32
N VAL A 55 7.02 -4.28 -3.18
CA VAL A 55 7.61 -3.68 -1.97
C VAL A 55 8.99 -3.09 -2.28
N SER A 56 9.86 -3.84 -2.98
CA SER A 56 11.18 -3.34 -3.36
C SER A 56 11.13 -2.11 -4.26
N ARG A 57 10.19 -2.06 -5.22
CA ARG A 57 9.98 -0.88 -6.07
C ARG A 57 9.47 0.32 -5.27
N LEU A 58 8.55 0.07 -4.35
CA LEU A 58 8.05 1.11 -3.45
C LEU A 58 9.18 1.65 -2.56
N ALA A 59 10.10 0.82 -2.09
CA ALA A 59 11.25 1.26 -1.28
C ALA A 59 12.15 2.26 -2.02
N THR A 60 12.39 2.04 -3.31
CA THR A 60 13.11 3.01 -4.14
C THR A 60 12.36 4.34 -4.21
N LEU A 61 11.06 4.32 -4.52
CA LEU A 61 10.24 5.53 -4.56
C LEU A 61 10.23 6.29 -3.23
N VAL A 62 10.10 5.56 -2.11
CA VAL A 62 10.09 6.14 -0.75
C VAL A 62 11.42 6.79 -0.40
N THR A 63 12.55 6.22 -0.83
CA THR A 63 13.89 6.79 -0.63
C THR A 63 14.04 8.11 -1.40
N ASP A 64 13.58 8.14 -2.65
CA ASP A 64 13.63 9.32 -3.50
C ASP A 64 12.69 10.43 -2.97
N LEU A 65 11.50 10.05 -2.48
CA LEU A 65 10.56 10.98 -1.84
C LEU A 65 11.13 11.59 -0.57
N LEU A 66 11.79 10.79 0.27
CA LEU A 66 12.41 11.29 1.50
C LEU A 66 13.49 12.33 1.18
N THR A 67 14.37 12.02 0.23
CA THR A 67 15.41 12.94 -0.25
C THR A 67 14.79 14.24 -0.79
N PHE A 68 13.66 14.14 -1.49
CA PHE A 68 12.94 15.30 -1.99
C PHE A 68 12.35 16.15 -0.86
N PHE A 69 11.73 15.55 0.16
CA PHE A 69 11.15 16.29 1.28
C PHE A 69 12.21 16.99 2.14
N GLU A 70 13.33 16.32 2.42
CA GLU A 70 14.46 16.94 3.13
C GLU A 70 14.99 18.17 2.37
N GLY A 71 15.08 18.08 1.03
CA GLY A 71 15.50 19.21 0.20
C GLY A 71 14.51 20.38 0.16
N LEU A 72 13.21 20.12 0.39
CA LEU A 72 12.20 21.18 0.42
C LEU A 72 12.27 22.06 1.66
N GLU A 73 12.91 21.61 2.75
CA GLU A 73 13.06 22.40 3.98
C GLU A 73 13.86 23.70 3.72
N GLU A 74 14.70 23.73 2.70
CA GLU A 74 15.52 24.89 2.32
C GLU A 74 14.80 25.84 1.32
N GLU A 75 13.58 25.52 0.88
CA GLU A 75 12.86 26.21 -0.21
C GLU A 75 11.65 27.02 0.30
N GLU A 76 11.91 28.09 1.07
CA GLU A 76 10.85 28.93 1.67
C GLU A 76 9.83 29.46 0.65
N GLU A 77 10.29 30.00 -0.49
CA GLU A 77 9.40 30.58 -1.51
C GLU A 77 8.43 29.53 -2.09
N PHE A 78 8.88 28.27 -2.18
CA PHE A 78 8.02 27.16 -2.58
C PHE A 78 6.96 26.88 -1.51
N LEU A 79 7.33 26.77 -0.24
CA LEU A 79 6.42 26.41 0.84
C LEU A 79 5.28 27.43 1.03
N PHE A 80 5.56 28.72 0.85
CA PHE A 80 4.55 29.77 0.96
C PHE A 80 3.72 30.00 -0.32
N HIS A 81 3.94 29.21 -1.38
CA HIS A 81 3.15 29.31 -2.59
C HIS A 81 1.75 28.71 -2.41
N SER A 82 0.73 29.46 -2.86
CA SER A 82 -0.69 29.15 -2.61
C SER A 82 -1.19 27.77 -3.07
N GLN A 83 -0.48 27.15 -4.02
CA GLN A 83 -0.83 25.83 -4.56
C GLN A 83 -0.15 24.66 -3.83
N VAL A 84 0.88 24.93 -3.01
CA VAL A 84 1.72 23.87 -2.41
C VAL A 84 1.00 23.15 -1.28
N SER A 85 0.32 23.86 -0.38
CA SER A 85 -0.33 23.25 0.79
C SER A 85 -1.37 22.20 0.41
N ALA A 86 -2.14 22.43 -0.66
CA ALA A 86 -3.16 21.49 -1.13
C ALA A 86 -2.52 20.21 -1.68
N SER A 87 -1.45 20.34 -2.46
CA SER A 87 -0.70 19.20 -3.00
C SER A 87 0.03 18.41 -1.90
N LEU A 88 0.68 19.09 -0.94
CA LEU A 88 1.31 18.41 0.21
C LEU A 88 0.28 17.66 1.07
N SER A 89 -0.89 18.25 1.30
CA SER A 89 -2.01 17.60 2.00
C SER A 89 -2.50 16.34 1.27
N SER A 90 -2.69 16.42 -0.05
CA SER A 90 -3.06 15.28 -0.88
C SER A 90 -1.99 14.19 -0.85
N LEU A 91 -0.71 14.58 -0.90
CA LEU A 91 0.41 13.65 -0.85
C LEU A 91 0.49 12.94 0.50
N LEU A 92 0.26 13.66 1.60
CA LEU A 92 0.27 13.11 2.94
C LEU A 92 -0.83 12.06 3.10
N PHE A 93 -2.03 12.34 2.59
CA PHE A 93 -3.13 11.39 2.58
C PHE A 93 -2.76 10.11 1.82
N THR A 94 -2.19 10.24 0.62
CA THR A 94 -1.77 9.07 -0.17
C THR A 94 -0.65 8.28 0.52
N LEU A 95 0.32 8.95 1.16
CA LEU A 95 1.39 8.28 1.89
C LEU A 95 0.90 7.56 3.14
N GLN A 96 -0.11 8.07 3.83
CA GLN A 96 -0.78 7.33 4.90
C GLN A 96 -1.40 6.03 4.36
N GLU A 97 -2.07 6.06 3.21
CA GLU A 97 -2.61 4.85 2.58
C GLU A 97 -1.51 3.86 2.16
N VAL A 98 -0.37 4.36 1.68
CA VAL A 98 0.82 3.55 1.41
C VAL A 98 1.35 2.91 2.69
N GLU A 99 1.46 3.65 3.78
CA GLU A 99 1.89 3.14 5.08
C GLU A 99 1.00 1.98 5.53
N TYR A 100 -0.33 2.15 5.48
CA TYR A 100 -1.26 1.08 5.81
C TYR A 100 -1.06 -0.16 4.94
N LEU A 101 -0.90 0.00 3.62
CA LEU A 101 -0.63 -1.11 2.72
C LEU A 101 0.67 -1.84 3.08
N VAL A 102 1.73 -1.11 3.40
CA VAL A 102 3.04 -1.67 3.78
C VAL A 102 2.94 -2.41 5.10
N VAL A 103 2.31 -1.80 6.12
CA VAL A 103 2.06 -2.44 7.41
C VAL A 103 1.31 -3.75 7.21
N GLU A 104 0.22 -3.75 6.46
CA GLU A 104 -0.55 -4.97 6.23
C GLU A 104 0.25 -6.01 5.42
N CYS A 105 1.05 -5.61 4.43
CA CYS A 105 1.89 -6.55 3.67
C CYS A 105 3.03 -7.17 4.51
N SER A 106 3.48 -6.48 5.56
CA SER A 106 4.54 -6.94 6.47
C SER A 106 4.05 -7.93 7.53
N ARG A 107 2.75 -7.93 7.82
CA ARG A 107 2.16 -8.79 8.85
C ARG A 107 2.04 -10.22 8.35
N LYS A 108 2.52 -11.16 9.15
CA LYS A 108 2.44 -12.59 8.81
C LYS A 108 0.98 -13.03 8.70
N GLU A 109 0.13 -12.54 9.60
CA GLU A 109 -1.30 -12.89 9.77
C GLU A 109 -2.18 -12.54 8.57
N THR A 110 -1.73 -11.63 7.72
CA THR A 110 -2.46 -11.16 6.53
C THR A 110 -2.03 -11.90 5.26
N SER A 111 -0.90 -12.61 5.32
CA SER A 111 -0.19 -13.09 4.13
C SER A 111 -1.03 -14.03 3.26
N MET A 112 -1.88 -14.87 3.86
CA MET A 112 -2.81 -15.71 3.13
C MET A 112 -3.92 -14.91 2.44
N TRP A 113 -4.44 -13.86 3.09
CA TRP A 113 -5.41 -12.95 2.48
C TRP A 113 -4.78 -12.15 1.34
N MET A 114 -3.57 -11.63 1.52
CA MET A 114 -2.81 -10.93 0.49
C MET A 114 -2.58 -11.82 -0.74
N LEU A 115 -2.26 -13.09 -0.52
CA LEU A 115 -2.10 -14.08 -1.59
C LEU A 115 -3.42 -14.37 -2.31
N HIS A 116 -4.51 -14.52 -1.56
CA HIS A 116 -5.85 -14.72 -2.13
C HIS A 116 -6.31 -13.51 -2.96
N GLN A 117 -6.01 -12.30 -2.49
CA GLN A 117 -6.34 -11.02 -3.12
C GLN A 117 -5.20 -10.46 -3.97
N LEU A 118 -4.29 -11.30 -4.45
CA LEU A 118 -3.07 -10.90 -5.19
C LEU A 118 -3.33 -9.86 -6.29
N GLY A 119 -4.37 -10.04 -7.10
CA GLY A 119 -4.70 -9.09 -8.17
C GLY A 119 -5.16 -7.73 -7.65
N PHE A 120 -5.91 -7.74 -6.55
CA PHE A 120 -6.42 -6.55 -5.89
C PHE A 120 -5.29 -5.77 -5.20
N VAL A 121 -4.42 -6.45 -4.45
CA VAL A 121 -3.27 -5.83 -3.75
C VAL A 121 -2.29 -5.19 -4.74
N VAL A 122 -1.98 -5.85 -5.87
CA VAL A 122 -1.17 -5.26 -6.94
C VAL A 122 -1.84 -4.02 -7.53
N GLY A 123 -3.17 -4.03 -7.65
CA GLY A 123 -3.95 -2.86 -8.06
C GLY A 123 -3.80 -1.69 -7.10
N LEU A 124 -3.78 -1.94 -5.78
CA LEU A 124 -3.56 -0.90 -4.77
C LEU A 124 -2.19 -0.26 -4.87
N PHE A 125 -1.11 -1.05 -4.99
CA PHE A 125 0.24 -0.50 -5.21
C PHE A 125 0.24 0.47 -6.39
N ARG A 126 -0.31 0.03 -7.53
CA ARG A 126 -0.37 0.85 -8.75
C ARG A 126 -1.21 2.12 -8.57
N ALA A 127 -2.38 2.00 -7.94
CA ALA A 127 -3.27 3.13 -7.74
C ALA A 127 -2.60 4.20 -6.87
N LEU A 128 -2.07 3.79 -5.71
CA LEU A 128 -1.43 4.69 -4.76
C LEU A 128 -0.18 5.37 -5.35
N THR A 129 0.70 4.64 -6.04
CA THR A 129 1.87 5.28 -6.66
C THR A 129 1.50 6.17 -7.85
N SER A 130 0.46 5.82 -8.60
CA SER A 130 -0.06 6.69 -9.64
C SER A 130 -0.61 7.99 -9.04
N ASP A 131 -1.28 7.93 -7.89
CA ASP A 131 -1.78 9.12 -7.20
C ASP A 131 -0.63 9.98 -6.65
N ILE A 132 0.44 9.36 -6.11
CA ILE A 132 1.70 10.08 -5.81
C ILE A 132 2.21 10.81 -7.06
N GLY A 133 2.33 10.11 -8.19
CA GLY A 133 2.83 10.69 -9.44
C GLY A 133 1.99 11.86 -9.94
N LYS A 134 0.66 11.76 -9.83
CA LYS A 134 -0.26 12.86 -10.18
C LYS A 134 -0.05 14.07 -9.28
N VAL A 135 -0.02 13.86 -7.95
CA VAL A 135 0.18 14.96 -6.99
C VAL A 135 1.54 15.62 -7.20
N MET A 136 2.59 14.83 -7.43
CA MET A 136 3.93 15.35 -7.75
C MET A 136 3.97 16.15 -9.05
N LYS A 137 3.17 15.76 -10.06
CA LYS A 137 3.03 16.50 -11.32
C LYS A 137 2.30 17.84 -11.13
N ASP A 138 1.37 17.89 -10.18
CA ASP A 138 0.58 19.08 -9.87
C ASP A 138 1.32 20.04 -8.92
N LEU A 139 2.44 19.62 -8.31
CA LEU A 139 3.30 20.53 -7.54
C LEU A 139 3.94 21.58 -8.46
N PRO A 140 4.01 22.86 -8.02
CA PRO A 140 4.62 23.93 -8.79
C PRO A 140 6.16 23.88 -8.68
N LEU A 141 6.76 22.78 -9.14
CA LEU A 141 8.21 22.52 -9.05
C LEU A 141 9.07 23.58 -9.72
N TRP A 142 8.51 24.34 -10.67
CA TRP A 142 9.18 25.44 -11.36
C TRP A 142 9.53 26.63 -10.45
N ILE A 143 8.96 26.68 -9.24
CA ILE A 143 9.24 27.71 -8.21
C ILE A 143 10.52 27.36 -7.44
N LEU A 144 10.94 26.10 -7.42
CA LEU A 144 12.12 25.66 -6.69
C LEU A 144 13.38 26.38 -7.21
N THR A 145 14.18 26.89 -6.28
CA THR A 145 15.45 27.56 -6.58
C THR A 145 16.55 26.55 -6.89
N SER A 146 16.51 25.38 -6.24
CA SER A 146 17.39 24.24 -6.48
C SER A 146 17.00 23.45 -7.73
N ARG A 147 17.78 23.60 -8.81
CA ARG A 147 17.62 22.80 -10.04
C ARG A 147 17.73 21.29 -9.83
N PRO A 148 18.67 20.77 -9.00
CA PRO A 148 18.70 19.35 -8.68
C PRO A 148 17.40 18.86 -8.06
N LEU A 149 16.81 19.64 -7.14
CA LEU A 149 15.57 19.30 -6.46
C LEU A 149 14.36 19.36 -7.39
N GLU A 150 14.29 20.38 -8.25
CA GLU A 150 13.29 20.47 -9.32
C GLU A 150 13.33 19.23 -10.23
N ASN A 151 14.54 18.82 -10.64
CA ASN A 151 14.70 17.63 -11.49
C ASN A 151 14.28 16.35 -10.76
N LEU A 152 14.63 16.20 -9.48
CA LEU A 152 14.18 15.08 -8.66
C LEU A 152 12.65 15.04 -8.55
N GLY A 153 11.99 16.18 -8.29
CA GLY A 153 10.53 16.26 -8.26
C GLY A 153 9.88 15.85 -9.58
N ARG A 154 10.46 16.26 -10.72
CA ARG A 154 9.97 15.86 -12.05
C ARG A 154 10.17 14.37 -12.31
N LEU A 155 11.32 13.82 -11.91
CA LEU A 155 11.60 12.38 -12.00
C LEU A 155 10.65 11.58 -11.14
N LEU A 156 10.33 12.04 -9.92
CA LEU A 156 9.33 11.43 -9.05
C LEU A 156 7.93 11.44 -9.68
N ALA A 157 7.52 12.56 -10.30
CA ALA A 157 6.23 12.65 -10.98
C ALA A 157 6.09 11.63 -12.14
N LEU A 158 7.14 11.50 -12.96
CA LEU A 158 7.18 10.54 -14.07
C LEU A 158 7.32 9.10 -13.57
N GLY A 159 8.31 8.85 -12.73
CA GLY A 159 8.66 7.54 -12.21
C GLY A 159 7.53 6.92 -11.40
N ALA A 160 6.87 7.68 -10.53
CA ALA A 160 5.75 7.17 -9.74
C ALA A 160 4.55 6.78 -10.61
N ALA A 161 4.28 7.52 -11.69
CA ALA A 161 3.20 7.24 -12.62
C ALA A 161 3.49 6.03 -13.54
N GLU A 162 4.76 5.80 -13.89
CA GLU A 162 5.19 4.74 -14.81
C GLU A 162 5.62 3.44 -14.10
N LEU A 163 5.64 3.42 -12.77
CA LEU A 163 6.02 2.24 -11.99
C LEU A 163 5.13 1.02 -12.33
N GLU A 164 5.75 0.03 -12.96
CA GLU A 164 5.08 -1.21 -13.32
C GLU A 164 4.99 -2.17 -12.13
N TYR A 165 3.78 -2.25 -11.58
CA TYR A 165 3.43 -3.24 -10.57
C TYR A 165 2.89 -4.51 -11.22
N GLU A 166 3.53 -5.63 -10.90
CA GLU A 166 3.22 -6.94 -11.46
C GLU A 166 3.04 -7.96 -10.34
N ARG A 167 2.24 -8.98 -10.62
CA ARG A 167 2.13 -10.14 -9.72
C ARG A 167 3.44 -10.94 -9.82
N ASP A 168 4.14 -11.14 -8.71
CA ASP A 168 5.36 -11.97 -8.67
C ASP A 168 5.05 -13.40 -9.15
N ARG A 169 5.99 -14.05 -9.85
CA ARG A 169 5.77 -15.40 -10.38
C ARG A 169 5.49 -16.41 -9.27
N ARG A 170 6.19 -16.32 -8.13
CA ARG A 170 5.98 -17.20 -6.97
C ARG A 170 4.61 -16.96 -6.34
N ASP A 171 4.24 -15.68 -6.17
CA ASP A 171 2.91 -15.32 -5.67
C ASP A 171 1.80 -15.78 -6.62
N LYS A 172 1.99 -15.67 -7.95
CA LYS A 172 1.03 -16.17 -8.95
C LYS A 172 0.81 -17.67 -8.79
N VAL A 173 1.89 -18.45 -8.65
CA VAL A 173 1.81 -19.91 -8.49
C VAL A 173 1.11 -20.26 -7.19
N ALA A 174 1.55 -19.69 -6.06
CA ALA A 174 0.96 -19.96 -4.75
C ALA A 174 -0.51 -19.51 -4.68
N ALA A 175 -0.88 -18.40 -5.32
CA ALA A 175 -2.27 -17.94 -5.39
C ALA A 175 -3.16 -18.88 -6.23
N ASN A 176 -2.61 -19.49 -7.29
CA ASN A 176 -3.34 -20.49 -8.07
C ASN A 176 -3.51 -21.79 -7.28
N ASP A 177 -2.45 -22.27 -6.62
CA ASP A 177 -2.51 -23.42 -5.72
C ASP A 177 -3.59 -23.20 -4.63
N LEU A 178 -3.63 -21.99 -4.05
CA LEU A 178 -4.61 -21.63 -3.03
C LEU A 178 -6.04 -21.68 -3.56
N LYS A 179 -6.28 -21.18 -4.78
CA LYS A 179 -7.61 -21.24 -5.41
C LYS A 179 -8.07 -22.68 -5.65
N GLU A 180 -7.18 -23.55 -6.09
CA GLU A 180 -7.49 -24.96 -6.30
C GLU A 180 -7.80 -25.67 -4.98
N ILE A 181 -7.01 -25.44 -3.94
CA ILE A 181 -7.29 -25.97 -2.59
C ILE A 181 -8.65 -25.51 -2.08
N LEU A 182 -8.95 -24.21 -2.20
CA LEU A 182 -10.26 -23.67 -1.78
C LEU A 182 -11.40 -24.28 -2.60
N TYR A 183 -11.18 -24.57 -3.88
CA TYR A 183 -12.15 -25.25 -4.74
C TYR A 183 -12.41 -26.70 -4.30
N ASP A 184 -11.35 -27.46 -4.01
CA ASP A 184 -11.47 -28.85 -3.53
C ASP A 184 -12.17 -28.92 -2.17
N LEU A 185 -11.80 -28.02 -1.25
CA LEU A 185 -12.46 -27.90 0.06
C LEU A 185 -13.95 -27.56 -0.06
N ASN A 186 -14.31 -26.65 -0.97
CA ASN A 186 -15.72 -26.33 -1.26
C ASN A 186 -16.49 -27.53 -1.84
N LYS A 187 -15.81 -28.46 -2.50
CA LYS A 187 -16.36 -29.73 -2.97
C LYS A 187 -16.30 -30.85 -1.93
N VAL A 188 -15.91 -30.55 -0.70
CA VAL A 188 -15.71 -31.56 0.37
C VAL A 188 -14.73 -32.66 -0.07
N SER A 189 -13.76 -32.30 -0.93
CA SER A 189 -12.68 -33.17 -1.40
C SER A 189 -11.39 -32.86 -0.65
N TYR A 190 -10.54 -33.88 -0.49
CA TYR A 190 -9.23 -33.70 0.15
C TYR A 190 -8.31 -32.88 -0.77
N PRO A 191 -7.75 -31.75 -0.32
CA PRO A 191 -6.82 -30.98 -1.10
C PRO A 191 -5.48 -31.70 -1.28
N ASP A 192 -4.79 -31.42 -2.38
CA ASP A 192 -3.43 -31.92 -2.63
C ASP A 192 -2.45 -31.45 -1.53
N ALA A 193 -1.91 -32.41 -0.78
CA ALA A 193 -1.01 -32.12 0.34
C ALA A 193 0.30 -31.42 -0.08
N GLY A 194 0.75 -31.64 -1.32
CA GLY A 194 1.90 -30.96 -1.91
C GLY A 194 1.64 -29.48 -2.16
N LYS A 195 0.46 -29.13 -2.71
CA LYS A 195 0.01 -27.74 -2.86
C LYS A 195 -0.10 -27.05 -1.52
N VAL A 196 -0.70 -27.71 -0.52
CA VAL A 196 -0.84 -27.15 0.83
C VAL A 196 0.54 -26.83 1.41
N ARG A 197 1.48 -27.79 1.37
CA ARG A 197 2.83 -27.59 1.89
C ARG A 197 3.55 -26.43 1.18
N ARG A 198 3.44 -26.33 -0.14
CA ARG A 198 4.06 -25.22 -0.90
C ARG A 198 3.54 -23.86 -0.47
N ILE A 199 2.23 -23.70 -0.27
CA ILE A 199 1.65 -22.42 0.17
C ILE A 199 2.12 -22.07 1.57
N LEU A 200 2.06 -23.03 2.50
CA LEU A 200 2.48 -22.79 3.89
C LEU A 200 3.95 -22.37 3.93
N SER A 201 4.84 -23.08 3.21
CA SER A 201 6.25 -22.69 3.10
C SER A 201 6.46 -21.34 2.40
N HIS A 202 5.68 -21.02 1.35
CA HIS A 202 5.76 -19.71 0.68
C HIS A 202 5.38 -18.55 1.61
N LEU A 203 4.39 -18.77 2.48
CA LEU A 203 3.90 -17.80 3.45
C LEU A 203 4.67 -17.85 4.80
N GLY A 204 5.68 -18.71 4.92
CA GLY A 204 6.44 -18.92 6.17
C GLY A 204 5.58 -19.43 7.33
N ILE A 205 4.48 -20.13 7.05
CA ILE A 205 3.58 -20.70 8.04
C ILE A 205 4.12 -22.07 8.45
N ASP A 206 4.74 -22.14 9.62
CA ASP A 206 5.52 -23.31 10.04
C ASP A 206 4.90 -24.02 11.25
N CYS A 207 3.94 -23.39 11.93
CA CYS A 207 3.27 -23.96 13.09
C CYS A 207 1.74 -23.81 13.04
N TRP A 208 1.05 -24.58 13.89
CA TRP A 208 -0.40 -24.51 14.00
C TRP A 208 -0.90 -23.12 14.42
N THR A 209 -0.18 -22.44 15.32
CA THR A 209 -0.53 -21.09 15.77
C THR A 209 -0.49 -20.09 14.63
N ASP A 210 0.48 -20.18 13.73
CA ASP A 210 0.54 -19.33 12.53
C ASP A 210 -0.70 -19.54 11.65
N CYS A 211 -1.07 -20.80 11.40
CA CYS A 211 -2.30 -21.14 10.66
C CYS A 211 -3.55 -20.56 11.33
N GLN A 212 -3.67 -20.74 12.65
CA GLN A 212 -4.80 -20.23 13.42
C GLN A 212 -4.87 -18.70 13.36
N ASN A 213 -3.74 -18.00 13.42
CA ASN A 213 -3.69 -16.56 13.30
C ASN A 213 -4.16 -16.07 11.91
N GLN A 214 -3.83 -16.79 10.82
CA GLN A 214 -4.39 -16.47 9.50
C GLN A 214 -5.92 -16.57 9.51
N ILE A 215 -6.47 -17.64 10.09
CA ILE A 215 -7.92 -17.87 10.14
C ILE A 215 -8.60 -16.77 10.95
N LEU A 216 -8.09 -16.47 12.14
CA LEU A 216 -8.61 -15.41 13.00
C LEU A 216 -8.60 -14.05 12.30
N TYR A 217 -7.52 -13.70 11.61
CA TYR A 217 -7.44 -12.46 10.85
C TYR A 217 -8.53 -12.40 9.76
N ILE A 218 -8.70 -13.48 8.98
CA ILE A 218 -9.71 -13.53 7.92
C ILE A 218 -11.13 -13.44 8.50
N GLU A 219 -11.40 -14.08 9.63
CA GLU A 219 -12.70 -14.01 10.33
C GLU A 219 -12.97 -12.61 10.88
N GLN A 220 -11.99 -11.99 11.54
CA GLN A 220 -12.07 -10.61 12.02
C GLN A 220 -12.31 -9.65 10.86
N TRP A 221 -11.55 -9.78 9.77
CA TRP A 221 -11.70 -8.96 8.57
C TRP A 221 -13.09 -9.11 7.94
N ARG A 222 -13.62 -10.33 7.84
CA ARG A 222 -15.00 -10.57 7.39
C ARG A 222 -16.00 -9.84 8.28
N THR A 223 -15.83 -9.92 9.59
CA THR A 223 -16.73 -9.31 10.58
C THR A 223 -16.68 -7.77 10.52
N GLN A 224 -15.50 -7.18 10.35
CA GLN A 224 -15.33 -5.74 10.14
C GLN A 224 -15.99 -5.28 8.83
N LYS A 225 -15.91 -6.07 7.75
CA LYS A 225 -16.61 -5.79 6.49
C LYS A 225 -18.14 -5.82 6.65
N PHE A 226 -18.68 -6.71 7.51
CA PHE A 226 -20.10 -6.71 7.88
C PHE A 226 -20.49 -5.44 8.66
N PHE A 227 -19.68 -5.00 9.61
CA PHE A 227 -19.96 -3.76 10.37
C PHE A 227 -19.87 -2.49 9.50
N ILE A 228 -18.87 -2.39 8.62
CA ILE A 228 -18.72 -1.26 7.70
C ILE A 228 -19.76 -1.31 6.57
N GLY A 229 -20.31 -2.50 6.27
CA GLY A 229 -21.40 -2.72 5.32
C GLY A 229 -22.77 -2.26 5.83
N VAL A 230 -23.02 -2.30 7.14
CA VAL A 230 -24.30 -1.89 7.76
C VAL A 230 -24.43 -0.36 7.87
N SER A 231 -23.32 0.39 7.89
CA SER A 231 -23.35 1.86 8.00
C SER A 231 -23.62 2.63 6.70
N ALA A 232 -24.06 1.96 5.62
CA ALA A 232 -24.56 2.68 4.44
C ALA A 232 -25.93 2.19 3.94
N PHE A 233 -26.71 1.62 4.84
CA PHE A 233 -28.16 1.56 4.67
C PHE A 233 -28.81 2.33 5.81
N LYS A 234 -28.67 3.66 5.76
CA LYS A 234 -29.54 4.65 6.41
C LYS A 234 -29.17 6.03 5.87
N ILE A 235 -29.66 6.35 4.68
CA ILE A 235 -30.66 7.37 4.34
C ILE A 235 -30.87 7.28 2.83
#